data_AF-A0A0C2MUM2-F1
#
_entry.id   AF-A0A0C2MUM2-F1
#
_cell.length_a   1.000
_cell.length_b   1.000
_cell.length_c   1.000
_cell.angle_alpha   90.00
_cell.angle_beta   90.00
_cell.angle_gamma   90.00
#
_symmetry.space_group_name_H-M   'P 1'
#
loop_
_entity.id
_entity.type
_entity.pdbx_description
1 polymer ?
#
loop_
_entity_poly.entity_id
_entity_poly.type
_entity_poly.pdbx_seq_one_letter_code
_entity_poly.pdbx_strand_id
1 'polypeptide(L)'
;MKEDLIGVTARLLGIPRSSIQTFVHRYNETNSVLPGRRGGAYNTILNQDIKSRIISLISDDQMHTIKEIKTALNVEADLTTVWLWVKSLGYRYKVTRPIYERRNDPDIKQKRVEYIRWYTSNSPIFRYRNR
;
A
#
# COMPACT_ATOMS: atom_id res chain seq x y z
N MET A 1 4.19 -29.93 45.37
CA MET A 1 5.43 -29.55 44.63
C MET A 1 5.21 -28.49 43.55
N LYS A 2 4.55 -28.74 42.41
CA LYS A 2 4.37 -27.68 41.38
C LYS A 2 3.47 -26.51 41.84
N GLU A 3 2.44 -26.81 42.61
CA GLU A 3 1.52 -25.79 43.15
C GLU A 3 2.18 -24.86 44.18
N ASP A 4 3.03 -25.41 45.03
CA ASP A 4 3.72 -24.66 46.08
C ASP A 4 4.71 -23.66 45.48
N LEU A 5 5.41 -24.05 44.41
CA LEU A 5 6.34 -23.17 43.70
C LEU A 5 5.62 -21.97 43.10
N ILE A 6 4.48 -22.17 42.45
CA ILE A 6 3.69 -21.08 41.84
C ILE A 6 3.25 -20.07 42.90
N GLY A 7 2.83 -20.54 44.08
CA GLY A 7 2.45 -19.67 45.20
C GLY A 7 3.61 -18.87 45.79
N VAL A 8 4.80 -19.48 45.89
CA VAL A 8 6.02 -18.79 46.35
C VAL A 8 6.45 -17.74 45.34
N THR A 9 6.49 -18.06 44.05
CA THR A 9 6.88 -17.14 42.98
C THR A 9 5.90 -15.97 42.84
N ALA A 10 4.60 -16.20 43.06
CA ALA A 10 3.58 -15.15 43.07
C ALA A 10 3.85 -14.09 44.15
N ARG A 11 4.18 -14.55 45.37
CA ARG A 11 4.51 -13.66 46.48
C ARG A 11 5.83 -12.94 46.27
N LEU A 12 6.85 -13.63 45.74
CA LEU A 12 8.17 -13.07 45.48
C LEU A 12 8.13 -11.96 44.42
N LEU A 13 7.39 -12.16 43.33
CA LEU A 13 7.36 -11.26 42.18
C LEU A 13 6.21 -10.24 42.24
N GLY A 14 5.28 -10.37 43.20
CA GLY A 14 4.09 -9.53 43.29
C GLY A 14 3.12 -9.71 42.11
N ILE A 15 3.15 -10.86 41.43
CA ILE A 15 2.33 -11.18 40.26
C ILE A 15 1.17 -12.10 40.69
N PRO A 16 -0.05 -11.91 40.16
CA PRO A 16 -1.17 -12.82 40.45
C PRO A 16 -0.85 -14.28 40.11
N ARG A 17 -1.28 -15.20 40.99
CA ARG A 17 -1.09 -16.66 40.82
C ARG A 17 -1.59 -17.16 39.46
N SER A 18 -2.72 -16.61 38.99
CA SER A 18 -3.34 -16.91 37.70
C SER A 18 -2.43 -16.55 36.51
N SER A 19 -1.73 -15.42 36.56
CA SER A 19 -0.80 -15.01 35.50
C SER A 19 0.42 -15.93 35.44
N ILE A 20 0.97 -16.33 36.59
CA ILE A 20 2.08 -17.29 36.66
C ILE A 20 1.65 -18.66 36.13
N GLN A 21 0.45 -19.13 36.48
CA GLN A 21 -0.13 -20.34 35.88
C GLN A 21 -0.22 -20.24 34.35
N THR A 22 -0.65 -19.10 33.83
CA THR A 22 -0.75 -18.88 32.38
C THR A 22 0.63 -18.90 31.71
N PHE A 23 1.65 -18.34 32.36
CA PHE A 23 3.03 -18.39 31.86
C PHE A 23 3.60 -19.81 31.86
N VAL A 24 3.44 -20.55 32.96
CA VAL A 24 3.90 -21.94 33.07
C VAL A 24 3.19 -22.82 32.05
N HIS A 25 1.88 -22.65 31.90
CA HIS A 25 1.10 -23.39 30.91
C HIS A 25 1.59 -23.11 29.49
N ARG A 26 1.75 -21.83 29.11
CA ARG A 26 2.29 -21.45 27.80
C ARG A 26 3.70 -22.00 27.57
N TYR A 27 4.55 -21.92 28.58
CA TYR A 27 5.91 -22.45 28.49
C TYR A 27 5.89 -23.96 28.24
N ASN A 28 5.02 -24.71 28.93
CA ASN A 28 4.90 -26.15 28.70
C ASN A 28 4.36 -26.49 27.29
N GLU A 29 3.49 -25.66 26.72
CA GLU A 29 2.93 -25.90 25.38
C GLU A 29 3.87 -25.48 24.24
N THR A 30 4.58 -24.38 24.40
CA THR A 30 5.33 -23.73 23.30
C THR A 30 6.84 -23.72 23.51
N ASN A 31 7.33 -24.16 24.68
CA ASN A 31 8.71 -24.00 25.14
C ASN A 31 9.25 -22.57 24.99
N SER A 32 8.35 -21.58 25.06
CA SER A 32 8.68 -20.17 24.85
C SER A 32 8.28 -19.32 26.06
N VAL A 33 9.17 -18.42 26.45
CA VAL A 33 8.92 -17.39 27.47
C VAL A 33 8.37 -16.10 26.87
N LEU A 34 8.26 -16.03 25.54
CA LEU A 34 7.76 -14.85 24.86
C LEU A 34 6.24 -14.68 25.09
N PRO A 35 5.74 -13.44 25.07
CA PRO A 35 4.31 -13.21 25.10
C PRO A 35 3.63 -13.91 23.90
N GLY A 36 2.48 -14.54 24.16
CA GLY A 36 1.64 -15.04 23.08
C GLY A 36 1.19 -13.90 22.16
N ARG A 37 0.84 -14.24 20.91
CA ARG A 37 0.37 -13.26 19.93
C ARG A 37 -0.82 -12.49 20.50
N ARG A 38 -0.66 -11.17 20.67
CA ARG A 38 -1.75 -10.29 21.12
C ARG A 38 -2.59 -9.88 19.92
N GLY A 39 -3.87 -10.26 19.95
CA GLY A 39 -4.80 -10.00 18.85
C GLY A 39 -4.49 -10.80 17.59
N GLY A 40 -5.45 -10.80 16.67
CA GLY A 40 -5.36 -11.42 15.36
C GLY A 40 -5.83 -10.45 14.30
N ALA A 41 -5.53 -10.76 13.03
CA ALA A 41 -6.18 -10.04 11.94
C ALA A 41 -7.68 -10.35 12.00
N TYR A 42 -8.52 -9.31 12.07
CA TYR A 42 -9.94 -9.46 11.74
C TYR A 42 -10.04 -10.08 10.34
N ASN A 43 -11.00 -10.97 10.09
CA ASN A 43 -11.22 -11.62 8.80
C ASN A 43 -11.20 -10.57 7.67
N THR A 44 -10.06 -10.42 7.00
CA THR A 44 -9.90 -9.48 5.90
C THR A 44 -10.55 -10.09 4.68
N ILE A 45 -11.60 -9.46 4.18
CA ILE A 45 -12.21 -9.79 2.87
C ILE A 45 -11.15 -9.74 1.75
N LEU A 46 -10.08 -8.96 1.93
CA LEU A 46 -8.94 -8.85 1.00
C LEU A 46 -8.15 -10.17 0.88
N ASN A 47 -8.63 -11.04 0.01
CA ASN A 47 -7.94 -12.25 -0.40
C ASN A 47 -6.87 -11.96 -1.47
N GLN A 48 -5.95 -12.91 -1.69
CA GLN A 48 -4.90 -12.78 -2.69
C GLN A 48 -5.46 -12.60 -4.12
N ASP A 49 -6.60 -13.23 -4.43
CA ASP A 49 -7.29 -13.09 -5.72
C ASP A 49 -7.83 -11.69 -5.96
N ILE A 50 -8.31 -11.02 -4.91
CA ILE A 50 -8.78 -9.64 -5.00
C ILE A 50 -7.58 -8.72 -5.26
N LYS A 51 -6.44 -8.98 -4.62
CA LYS A 51 -5.22 -8.21 -4.85
C LYS A 51 -4.73 -8.35 -6.29
N SER A 52 -4.65 -9.56 -6.83
CA SER A 52 -4.20 -9.78 -8.21
C SER A 52 -5.15 -9.11 -9.21
N ARG A 53 -6.46 -9.15 -8.96
CA ARG A 53 -7.45 -8.48 -9.80
C ARG A 53 -7.35 -6.96 -9.75
N ILE A 54 -7.09 -6.36 -8.58
CA ILE A 54 -6.80 -4.92 -8.46
C ILE A 54 -5.56 -4.55 -9.28
N ILE A 55 -4.49 -5.34 -9.19
CA ILE A 55 -3.25 -5.09 -9.94
C ILE A 55 -3.53 -5.16 -11.46
N SER A 56 -4.26 -6.18 -11.90
CA SER A 56 -4.65 -6.32 -13.31
C SER A 56 -5.46 -5.11 -13.80
N LEU A 57 -6.44 -4.64 -13.03
CA LEU A 57 -7.25 -3.49 -13.41
C LEU A 57 -6.43 -2.20 -13.52
N ILE A 58 -5.45 -2.00 -12.63
CA ILE A 58 -4.62 -0.78 -12.65
C ILE A 58 -3.54 -0.83 -13.73
N SER A 59 -3.11 -2.02 -14.15
CA SER A 59 -2.03 -2.20 -15.12
C SER A 59 -2.38 -1.79 -16.56
N ASP A 60 -3.65 -1.57 -16.89
CA ASP A 60 -4.11 -1.30 -18.26
C ASP A 60 -3.85 0.15 -18.74
N ASP A 61 -2.99 0.91 -18.04
CA ASP A 61 -2.63 2.32 -18.32
C ASP A 61 -3.85 3.28 -18.43
N GLN A 62 -5.03 2.83 -18.00
CA GLN A 62 -6.26 3.63 -17.96
C GLN A 62 -6.45 4.28 -16.58
N MET A 63 -7.20 5.38 -16.57
CA MET A 63 -7.64 6.01 -15.33
C MET A 63 -8.89 5.29 -14.82
N HIS A 64 -8.78 4.68 -13.65
CA HIS A 64 -9.90 4.04 -12.98
C HIS A 64 -10.32 4.80 -11.74
N THR A 65 -11.63 5.00 -11.61
CA THR A 65 -12.23 5.51 -10.38
C THR A 65 -12.36 4.38 -9.36
N ILE A 66 -12.24 4.68 -8.05
CA ILE A 66 -12.45 3.68 -6.99
C ILE A 66 -13.81 2.99 -7.10
N LYS A 67 -14.83 3.71 -7.57
CA LYS A 67 -16.17 3.16 -7.85
C LYS A 67 -16.13 2.09 -8.95
N GLU A 68 -15.39 2.32 -10.03
CA GLU A 68 -15.24 1.37 -11.13
C GLU A 68 -14.47 0.13 -10.68
N ILE A 69 -13.40 0.33 -9.90
CA ILE A 69 -12.64 -0.77 -9.29
C ILE A 69 -13.57 -1.62 -8.41
N LYS A 70 -14.39 -0.99 -7.55
CA LYS A 70 -15.37 -1.71 -6.72
C LYS A 70 -16.33 -2.54 -7.58
N THR A 71 -16.90 -1.94 -8.63
CA THR A 71 -17.83 -2.63 -9.54
C THR A 71 -17.15 -3.81 -10.24
N ALA A 72 -15.91 -3.64 -10.71
CA ALA A 72 -15.15 -4.67 -11.41
C ALA A 72 -14.71 -5.84 -10.51
N LEU A 73 -14.53 -5.58 -9.21
CA LEU A 73 -14.26 -6.59 -8.20
C LEU A 73 -15.52 -7.35 -7.75
N ASN A 74 -16.71 -6.77 -7.94
CA ASN A 74 -18.00 -7.33 -7.51
C ASN A 74 -18.00 -7.76 -6.03
N VAL A 75 -17.49 -6.89 -5.16
CA VAL A 75 -17.36 -7.14 -3.71
C VAL A 75 -18.31 -6.26 -2.91
N GLU A 76 -18.85 -6.83 -1.84
CA GLU A 76 -19.67 -6.10 -0.86
C GLU A 76 -18.77 -5.37 0.15
N ALA A 77 -18.00 -4.41 -0.34
CA ALA A 77 -17.13 -3.55 0.47
C ALA A 77 -17.46 -2.09 0.26
N ASP A 78 -17.28 -1.26 1.29
CA ASP A 78 -17.40 0.20 1.14
C ASP A 78 -16.29 0.76 0.23
N LEU A 79 -16.55 1.91 -0.41
CA LEU A 79 -15.57 2.59 -1.26
C LEU A 79 -14.30 2.96 -0.51
N THR A 80 -14.42 3.34 0.78
CA THR A 80 -13.25 3.66 1.62
C THR A 80 -12.38 2.42 1.85
N THR A 81 -13.01 1.25 2.01
CA THR A 81 -12.33 -0.04 2.16
C THR A 81 -11.59 -0.43 0.89
N VAL A 82 -12.23 -0.29 -0.28
CA VAL A 82 -11.58 -0.54 -1.58
C VAL A 82 -10.38 0.39 -1.77
N TRP A 83 -10.51 1.66 -1.37
CA TRP A 83 -9.40 2.62 -1.39
C TRP A 83 -8.25 2.22 -0.46
N LEU A 84 -8.55 1.71 0.74
CA LEU A 84 -7.53 1.20 1.66
C LEU A 84 -6.79 0.00 1.06
N TRP A 85 -7.49 -0.91 0.36
CA TRP A 85 -6.86 -2.04 -0.33
C TRP A 85 -5.91 -1.58 -1.42
N VAL A 86 -6.34 -0.66 -2.28
CA VAL A 86 -5.49 -0.07 -3.34
C VAL A 86 -4.24 0.59 -2.73
N LYS A 87 -4.39 1.36 -1.64
CA LYS A 87 -3.24 1.96 -0.93
C LYS A 87 -2.32 0.92 -0.30
N SER A 88 -2.87 -0.17 0.23
CA SER A 88 -2.07 -1.26 0.83
C SER A 88 -1.17 -1.97 -0.19
N LEU A 89 -1.54 -1.92 -1.47
CA LEU A 89 -0.75 -2.42 -2.59
C LEU A 89 0.32 -1.42 -3.08
N GLY A 90 0.44 -0.26 -2.44
CA GLY A 90 1.45 0.76 -2.75
C GLY A 90 1.04 1.81 -3.78
N TYR A 91 -0.19 1.74 -4.30
CA TYR A 91 -0.68 2.73 -5.26
C TYR A 91 -1.02 4.06 -4.59
N ARG A 92 -0.85 5.14 -5.35
CA ARG A 92 -1.18 6.51 -4.94
C ARG A 92 -2.02 7.17 -6.02
N TYR A 93 -2.95 8.02 -5.61
CA TYR A 93 -3.66 8.85 -6.56
C TYR A 93 -2.77 10.02 -6.99
N LYS A 94 -2.90 10.44 -8.25
CA LYS A 94 -2.26 11.65 -8.76
C LYS A 94 -3.27 12.40 -9.62
N VAL A 95 -3.40 13.70 -9.38
CA VAL A 95 -4.27 14.56 -10.18
C VAL A 95 -3.63 14.76 -11.56
N THR A 96 -4.43 14.58 -12.61
CA THR A 96 -4.02 14.89 -13.97
C THR A 96 -3.85 16.39 -14.14
N ARG A 97 -2.76 16.81 -14.77
CA ARG A 97 -2.58 18.23 -15.09
C ARG A 97 -3.49 18.59 -16.26
N PRO A 98 -4.13 19.77 -16.26
CA PRO A 98 -4.86 20.23 -17.42
C PRO A 98 -3.92 20.26 -18.62
N ILE A 99 -4.37 19.67 -19.72
CA ILE A 99 -3.67 19.70 -21.00
C ILE A 99 -4.20 20.94 -21.73
N TYR A 100 -3.31 21.89 -22.05
CA TYR A 100 -3.67 23.04 -22.87
C TYR A 100 -4.30 22.61 -24.19
N GLU A 101 -5.24 23.40 -24.69
CA GLU A 101 -5.90 23.16 -25.96
C GLU A 101 -4.88 22.92 -27.07
N ARG A 102 -5.18 21.95 -27.93
CA ARG A 102 -4.37 21.60 -29.10
C ARG A 102 -2.94 21.11 -28.81
N ARG A 103 -2.56 20.94 -27.53
CA ARG A 103 -1.20 20.51 -27.13
C ARG A 103 -0.81 19.17 -27.78
N ASN A 104 -1.78 18.30 -28.00
CA ASN A 104 -1.60 16.96 -28.54
C ASN A 104 -1.96 16.83 -30.02
N ASP A 105 -2.39 17.91 -30.67
CA ASP A 105 -2.71 17.90 -32.11
C ASP A 105 -1.45 17.53 -32.91
N PRO A 106 -1.58 16.73 -33.98
CA PRO A 106 -0.45 16.23 -34.74
C PRO A 106 0.40 17.34 -35.35
N ASP A 107 -0.21 18.43 -35.82
CA ASP A 107 0.48 19.59 -36.39
C ASP A 107 1.31 20.34 -35.33
N ILE A 108 0.75 20.55 -34.13
CA ILE A 108 1.44 21.21 -33.02
C ILE A 108 2.59 20.34 -32.49
N LYS A 109 2.40 19.02 -32.41
CA LYS A 109 3.47 18.07 -32.06
C LYS A 109 4.62 18.15 -33.06
N GLN A 110 4.31 18.15 -34.35
CA GLN A 110 5.30 18.23 -35.42
C GLN A 110 6.11 19.53 -35.34
N LYS A 111 5.44 20.69 -35.18
CA LYS A 111 6.10 22.00 -35.00
C LYS A 111 7.06 22.03 -33.81
N ARG A 112 6.71 21.38 -32.70
CA ARG A 112 7.60 21.27 -31.52
C ARG A 112 8.84 20.44 -31.79
N VAL A 113 8.70 19.33 -32.49
CA VAL A 113 9.83 18.48 -32.89
C VAL A 113 10.76 19.26 -33.82
N GLU A 114 10.20 19.97 -34.80
CA GLU A 114 10.95 20.82 -35.73
C GLU A 114 11.70 21.94 -35.02
N TYR A 115 11.05 22.65 -34.09
CA TYR A 115 11.70 23.67 -33.27
C TYR A 115 12.87 23.11 -32.47
N ILE A 116 12.69 21.96 -31.81
CA ILE A 116 13.77 21.32 -31.04
C ILE A 116 14.93 20.96 -31.97
N ARG A 117 14.65 20.35 -33.13
CA ARG A 117 15.69 20.01 -34.12
C ARG A 117 16.48 21.24 -34.53
N TRP A 118 15.82 22.32 -34.93
CA TRP A 118 16.48 23.59 -35.26
C TRP A 118 17.27 24.20 -34.10
N TYR A 119 16.68 24.20 -32.89
CA TYR A 119 17.34 24.74 -31.71
C TYR A 119 18.60 23.96 -31.37
N THR A 120 18.56 22.64 -31.50
CA THR A 120 19.71 21.74 -31.23
C THR A 120 20.74 21.71 -32.35
N SER A 121 20.37 21.98 -33.61
CA SER A 121 21.28 21.95 -34.76
C SER A 121 22.21 23.17 -34.81
N ASN A 122 21.83 24.30 -34.22
CA ASN A 122 22.68 25.48 -34.15
C ASN A 122 23.59 25.44 -32.92
N SER A 123 24.90 25.69 -33.11
CA SER A 123 25.83 25.86 -31.98
C SER A 123 25.31 26.98 -31.06
N PRO A 124 25.35 26.80 -29.72
CA PRO A 124 24.83 27.79 -28.76
C PRO A 124 25.32 29.22 -29.02
N ILE A 125 26.53 29.36 -29.57
CA ILE A 125 27.19 30.62 -29.92
C ILE A 125 26.39 31.43 -30.96
N PHE A 126 25.70 30.78 -31.90
CA PHE A 126 24.89 31.47 -32.92
C PHE A 126 23.46 31.77 -32.46
N ARG A 127 23.00 31.17 -31.35
CA ARG A 127 21.63 31.38 -30.84
C ARG A 127 21.45 32.74 -30.15
N TYR A 128 22.51 33.23 -29.49
CA TYR A 128 22.48 34.48 -28.73
C TYR A 128 22.98 35.71 -29.51
N ARG A 129 23.47 35.51 -30.74
CA ARG A 129 24.08 36.58 -31.56
C ARG A 129 23.12 37.29 -32.51
N ASN A 130 21.94 36.70 -32.76
CA ASN A 130 20.90 37.26 -33.63
C ASN A 130 19.76 37.90 -32.83
N ARG A 131 20.09 38.76 -31.86
CA ARG A 131 19.14 39.60 -31.13
C ARG A 131 19.44 41.07 -31.37
#